data_AF-A0A257TJK1-F1
#
_entry.id   AF-A0A257TJK1-F1
#
_cell.length_a   1.000
_cell.length_b   1.000
_cell.length_c   1.000
_cell.angle_alpha   90.00
_cell.angle_beta   90.00
_cell.angle_gamma   90.00
#
_symmetry.space_group_name_H-M   'P 1'
#
loop_
_entity.id
_entity.type
_entity.pdbx_description
1 polymer ?
#
loop_
_entity_poly.entity_id
_entity_poly.type
_entity_poly.pdbx_seq_one_letter_code
_entity_poly.pdbx_strand_id
1 'polypeptide(L)'
;MDYVPIFLILAVGAALGVIMGNINRFLGPKRPNSEKLSTYESGMEPIRTARERFSVRFYLVAILFILFDVEIVFMYPWAVNFLSLGWF
;
A
#
# COMPACT_ATOMS: atom_id res chain seq x y z
N MET A 1 13.05 9.37 24.22
CA MET A 1 11.61 9.05 24.39
C MET A 1 10.77 9.62 23.23
N ASP A 2 11.41 10.27 22.25
CA ASP A 2 10.76 11.11 21.24
C ASP A 2 10.07 10.33 20.12
N TYR A 3 10.43 9.05 19.95
CA TYR A 3 9.80 8.15 18.97
C TYR A 3 8.64 7.32 19.56
N VAL A 4 8.44 7.35 20.88
CA VAL A 4 7.35 6.62 21.55
C VAL A 4 5.96 7.05 21.02
N PRO A 5 5.67 8.35 20.79
CA PRO A 5 4.40 8.77 20.20
C PRO A 5 4.15 8.20 18.81
N ILE A 6 5.19 8.11 17.97
CA ILE A 6 5.08 7.59 16.59
C ILE A 6 4.72 6.11 16.62
N PHE A 7 5.42 5.33 17.44
CA PHE A 7 5.13 3.91 17.60
C PHE A 7 3.71 3.68 18.14
N LEU A 8 3.28 4.51 19.10
CA LEU A 8 1.94 4.42 19.68
C LEU A 8 0.85 4.69 18.64
N ILE A 9 1.01 5.71 17.79
CA ILE A 9 0.05 6.01 16.72
C ILE A 9 -0.03 4.85 15.72
N LEU A 10 1.12 4.29 15.31
CA LEU A 10 1.15 3.13 14.41
C LEU A 10 0.46 1.92 15.03
N ALA A 11 0.73 1.64 16.32
CA ALA A 11 0.12 0.52 17.03
C ALA A 11 -1.41 0.67 17.17
N VAL A 12 -1.88 1.86 17.56
CA VAL A 12 -3.32 2.15 17.68
C VAL A 12 -4.01 2.08 16.31
N GLY A 13 -3.41 2.66 15.27
CA GLY A 13 -3.93 2.61 13.91
C GLY A 13 -4.04 1.18 13.37
N ALA A 14 -2.99 0.38 13.55
CA ALA A 14 -3.01 -1.03 13.18
C ALA A 14 -4.06 -1.83 13.97
N ALA A 15 -4.16 -1.61 15.28
CA ALA A 15 -5.15 -2.28 16.14
C ALA A 15 -6.58 -1.94 15.70
N LEU A 16 -6.87 -0.66 15.46
CA LEU A 16 -8.18 -0.22 14.95
C LEU A 16 -8.49 -0.82 13.58
N GLY A 17 -7.52 -0.84 12.65
CA GLY A 17 -7.68 -1.46 11.34
C GLY A 17 -8.03 -2.94 11.43
N VAL A 18 -7.36 -3.69 12.32
CA VAL A 18 -7.65 -5.11 12.56
C VAL A 18 -9.03 -5.29 13.20
N ILE A 19 -9.38 -4.49 14.21
CA ILE A 19 -10.68 -4.57 14.89
C ILE A 19 -11.81 -4.29 13.90
N MET A 20 -11.75 -3.17 13.17
CA MET A 20 -12.80 -2.79 12.22
C MET A 20 -12.87 -3.75 11.02
N GLY A 21 -11.74 -4.23 10.50
CA GLY A 21 -11.72 -5.21 9.42
C GLY A 21 -12.39 -6.54 9.81
N ASN A 22 -12.31 -6.93 11.08
CA ASN A 22 -12.86 -8.19 11.58
C ASN A 22 -14.24 -8.06 12.25
N ILE A 23 -14.73 -6.84 12.49
CA ILE A 23 -16.00 -6.62 13.20
C ILE A 23 -17.18 -7.35 12.52
N ASN A 24 -17.24 -7.31 11.19
CA ASN A 24 -18.29 -7.95 10.41
C ASN A 24 -18.22 -9.49 10.49
N ARG A 25 -17.05 -10.07 10.76
CA ARG A 25 -16.90 -11.51 10.96
C ARG A 25 -17.56 -11.99 12.27
N PHE A 26 -17.66 -11.11 13.27
CA PHE A 26 -18.26 -11.42 14.56
C PHE A 26 -19.74 -11.02 14.63
N LEU A 27 -20.10 -9.84 14.14
CA LEU A 27 -21.48 -9.31 14.23
C LEU A 27 -22.34 -9.58 12.99
N GLY A 28 -21.75 -9.86 11.83
CA GLY A 28 -22.48 -10.00 10.57
C GLY A 28 -23.13 -11.38 10.36
N PRO A 29 -24.27 -11.46 9.65
CA PRO A 29 -24.91 -12.73 9.31
C PRO A 29 -24.05 -13.55 8.34
N LYS A 30 -23.72 -14.78 8.73
CA LYS A 30 -22.88 -15.70 7.94
C LYS A 30 -23.75 -16.55 7.02
N ARG A 31 -23.98 -16.06 5.80
CA ARG A 31 -24.73 -16.77 4.74
C ARG A 31 -23.89 -16.88 3.46
N PRO A 32 -22.85 -17.74 3.43
CA PRO A 32 -22.07 -17.97 2.22
C PRO A 32 -22.94 -18.68 1.17
N ASN A 33 -22.81 -18.28 -0.08
CA ASN A 33 -23.43 -18.93 -1.23
C ASN A 33 -22.41 -18.98 -2.36
N SER A 34 -22.43 -20.01 -3.20
CA SER A 34 -21.51 -20.16 -4.34
C SER A 34 -21.52 -18.91 -5.23
N GLU A 35 -22.71 -18.42 -5.58
CA GLU A 35 -22.90 -17.20 -6.37
C GLU A 35 -22.45 -15.91 -5.67
N LYS A 36 -22.42 -15.88 -4.32
CA LYS A 36 -21.93 -14.72 -3.57
C LYS A 36 -20.40 -14.67 -3.52
N LEU A 37 -19.77 -15.83 -3.68
CA LEU A 37 -18.32 -16.00 -3.62
C LEU A 37 -17.69 -16.09 -5.02
N SER A 38 -18.50 -16.14 -6.08
CA SER A 38 -18.03 -16.14 -7.45
C SER A 38 -17.51 -14.75 -7.85
N THR A 39 -16.56 -14.73 -8.79
CA THR A 39 -16.02 -13.50 -9.35
C THR A 39 -17.13 -12.71 -10.04
N TYR A 40 -17.18 -11.41 -9.79
CA TYR A 40 -18.18 -10.56 -10.42
C TYR A 40 -17.90 -10.37 -11.91
N GLU A 41 -18.75 -10.93 -12.76
CA GLU A 41 -18.82 -10.67 -14.20
C GLU A 41 -20.29 -10.68 -14.67
N SER A 42 -21.17 -9.99 -13.93
CA SER A 42 -22.62 -9.92 -14.21
C SER A 42 -23.32 -11.28 -14.39
N GLY A 43 -22.88 -12.30 -13.64
CA GLY A 43 -23.43 -13.67 -13.72
C GLY A 43 -22.81 -14.53 -14.82
N MET A 44 -21.82 -14.03 -15.56
CA MET A 44 -21.04 -14.79 -16.53
C MET A 44 -19.84 -15.44 -15.85
N GLU A 45 -19.40 -16.59 -16.38
CA GLU A 45 -18.13 -17.18 -15.96
C GLU A 45 -16.97 -16.33 -16.48
N PRO A 46 -15.97 -16.02 -15.62
CA PRO A 46 -14.85 -15.20 -16.04
C PRO A 46 -14.05 -15.83 -17.17
N ILE A 47 -13.96 -15.11 -18.29
CA ILE A 47 -13.29 -15.62 -19.50
C ILE A 47 -11.77 -15.58 -19.34
N ARG A 48 -11.25 -14.62 -18.57
CA ARG A 48 -9.81 -14.37 -18.40
C ARG A 48 -9.35 -14.65 -16.98
N THR A 49 -8.10 -15.09 -16.86
CA THR A 49 -7.47 -15.31 -15.56
C THR A 49 -6.76 -14.04 -15.11
N ALA A 50 -6.82 -13.69 -13.83
CA ALA A 50 -6.10 -12.53 -13.25
C ALA A 50 -4.56 -12.64 -13.29
N ARG A 51 -4.00 -13.70 -13.89
CA ARG A 51 -2.56 -13.99 -13.99
C ARG A 51 -1.98 -13.73 -15.38
N GLU A 52 -2.76 -13.13 -16.26
CA GLU A 52 -2.26 -12.75 -17.58
C GLU A 52 -1.25 -11.60 -17.50
N ARG A 53 -0.39 -11.49 -18.52
CA ARG A 53 0.62 -10.43 -18.57
C ARG A 53 -0.07 -9.08 -18.67
N PHE A 54 0.06 -8.27 -17.63
CA PHE A 54 -0.34 -6.87 -17.65
C PHE A 54 0.63 -6.03 -18.47
N SER A 55 0.24 -4.80 -18.83
CA SER A 55 1.08 -3.94 -19.65
C SER A 55 2.41 -3.63 -18.96
N VAL A 56 3.52 -3.66 -19.73
CA VAL A 56 4.88 -3.36 -19.24
C VAL A 56 5.00 -1.93 -18.71
N ARG A 57 4.05 -1.04 -19.02
CA ARG A 57 4.06 0.36 -18.56
C ARG A 57 4.13 0.48 -17.04
N PHE A 58 3.44 -0.40 -16.30
CA PHE A 58 3.51 -0.39 -14.83
C PHE A 58 4.89 -0.74 -14.30
N TYR A 59 5.59 -1.65 -14.98
CA TYR A 59 6.98 -1.99 -14.65
C TYR A 59 7.92 -0.81 -14.89
N LEU A 60 7.77 -0.11 -16.02
CA LEU A 60 8.58 1.08 -16.34
C LEU A 60 8.34 2.21 -15.32
N VAL A 61 7.10 2.41 -14.86
CA VAL A 61 6.80 3.39 -13.80
C VAL A 61 7.43 2.96 -12.47
N ALA A 62 7.37 1.67 -12.11
CA ALA A 62 7.94 1.16 -10.87
C ALA A 62 9.49 1.29 -10.83
N ILE A 63 10.18 0.93 -11.91
CA ILE A 63 11.65 1.04 -11.97
C ILE A 63 12.09 2.51 -11.97
N LEU A 64 11.34 3.39 -12.63
CA LEU A 64 11.59 4.82 -12.62
C LEU A 64 11.39 5.41 -11.21
N PHE A 65 10.34 4.99 -10.49
CA PHE A 65 10.10 5.39 -9.11
C PHE A 65 11.25 4.96 -8.19
N ILE A 66 11.72 3.71 -8.30
CA ILE A 66 12.85 3.22 -7.51
C ILE A 66 14.12 4.04 -7.78
N LEU A 67 14.39 4.35 -9.05
CA LEU A 67 15.57 5.14 -9.42
C LEU A 67 15.51 6.55 -8.82
N PHE A 68 14.37 7.24 -8.95
CA PHE A 68 14.20 8.58 -8.38
C PHE A 68 14.20 8.60 -6.85
N ASP A 69 13.63 7.58 -6.19
CA ASP A 69 13.64 7.49 -4.73
C ASP A 69 15.09 7.35 -4.22
N VAL A 70 15.90 6.53 -4.88
CA VAL A 70 17.34 6.41 -4.58
C VAL A 70 18.08 7.73 -4.81
N GLU A 71 17.76 8.46 -5.89
CA GLU A 71 18.34 9.79 -6.15
C GLU A 71 18.01 10.78 -5.04
N ILE A 72 16.75 10.80 -4.56
CA ILE A 72 16.32 11.67 -3.45
C ILE A 72 17.07 11.34 -2.16
N VAL A 73 17.32 10.05 -1.87
CA VAL A 73 18.13 9.63 -0.71
C VAL A 73 19.54 10.25 -0.76
N PHE A 74 20.14 10.36 -1.95
CA PHE A 74 21.44 11.03 -2.12
C PHE A 74 21.35 12.56 -2.06
N MET A 75 20.25 13.15 -2.52
CA MET A 75 20.03 14.60 -2.43
C MET A 75 19.69 15.06 -1.01
N TYR A 76 19.17 14.18 -0.15
CA TYR A 76 18.69 14.55 1.19
C TYR A 76 19.80 15.12 2.12
N PRO A 77 21.00 14.52 2.24
CA PRO A 77 22.09 15.10 3.02
C PRO A 77 22.53 16.49 2.53
N TRP A 78 22.54 16.70 1.21
CA TRP A 78 22.82 18.00 0.61
C TRP A 78 21.71 19.01 0.94
N ALA A 79 20.44 18.61 0.85
CA ALA A 79 19.31 19.48 1.16
C ALA A 79 19.29 19.94 2.63
N VAL A 80 19.62 19.04 3.58
CA VAL A 80 19.66 19.39 5.01
C VAL A 80 20.85 20.29 5.36
N ASN A 81 21.99 20.11 4.68
CA ASN A 81 23.22 20.88 4.92
C ASN A 81 23.46 21.99 3.88
N PHE A 82 22.41 22.40 3.16
CA PHE A 82 22.54 23.32 2.03
C PHE A 82 23.24 24.63 2.39
N LEU A 83 22.98 25.16 3.59
CA LEU A 83 23.58 26.39 4.10
C LEU A 83 25.05 26.25 4.54
N SER A 84 25.50 25.07 4.97
CA SER A 84 26.89 24.84 5.39
C SER A 84 27.81 24.42 4.23
N LEU A 85 27.23 23.94 3.13
CA LEU A 85 27.91 23.56 1.89
C LEU A 85 27.75 24.60 0.76
N GLY A 86 27.06 25.71 1.04
CA GLY A 86 26.90 26.82 0.10
C GLY A 86 28.24 27.43 -0.30
N TRP A 87 28.30 28.04 -1.48
CA TRP A 87 29.55 28.59 -2.02
C TRP A 87 30.11 29.80 -1.21
N PHE A 88 29.41 30.25 -0.16
CA PHE A 88 29.83 31.24 0.84
C PHE A 88 29.08 31.04 2.17
#